data_AF-A0A4Y2JN63-F1
#
_entry.id   AF-A0A4Y2JN63-F1
#
_cell.length_a   1.000
_cell.length_b   1.000
_cell.length_c   1.000
_cell.angle_alpha   90.00
_cell.angle_beta   90.00
_cell.angle_gamma   90.00
#
_symmetry.space_group_name_H-M   'P 1'
#
loop_
_entity.id
_entity.type
_entity.pdbx_description
1 polymer ?
#
loop_
_entity_poly.entity_id
_entity_poly.type
_entity_poly.pdbx_seq_one_letter_code
_entity_poly.pdbx_strand_id
1 'polypeptide(L)'
;MAAKSASLSTASTIPVNDLKKYIKQLLLFKWQGQWTLDTGNKLHTVKPVVEFWPSLKNRKADTILTRLRVGHTRFTHRHLLLGEQAPMCSQCYVYALYYVCSSHLIRLFKF
;
A
#
# COMPACT_ATOMS: atom_id res chain seq x y z
N MET A 1 -34.54 3.03 -60.06
CA MET A 1 -34.34 3.15 -58.60
C MET A 1 -33.15 2.29 -58.24
N ALA A 2 -32.04 2.86 -57.81
CA ALA A 2 -30.86 2.10 -57.36
C ALA A 2 -30.72 2.31 -55.85
N ALA A 3 -30.91 1.23 -55.08
CA ALA A 3 -30.72 1.24 -53.63
C ALA A 3 -29.22 1.18 -53.34
N LYS A 4 -28.65 2.25 -52.79
CA LYS A 4 -27.28 2.26 -52.25
C LYS A 4 -27.26 1.45 -50.95
N SER A 5 -26.48 0.37 -50.92
CA SER A 5 -26.20 -0.41 -49.73
C SER A 5 -25.27 0.37 -48.79
N ALA A 6 -25.70 0.59 -47.55
CA ALA A 6 -24.86 1.15 -46.49
C ALA A 6 -24.25 0.00 -45.68
N SER A 7 -22.99 -0.33 -45.91
CA SER A 7 -22.23 -1.21 -45.04
C SER A 7 -21.76 -0.42 -43.82
N LEU A 8 -22.59 -0.36 -42.77
CA LEU A 8 -22.17 0.17 -41.48
C LEU A 8 -21.43 -0.93 -40.72
N SER A 9 -20.12 -1.03 -40.94
CA SER A 9 -19.23 -1.81 -40.07
C SER A 9 -19.14 -1.09 -38.73
N THR A 10 -20.10 -1.34 -37.84
CA THR A 10 -19.97 -0.96 -36.43
C THR A 10 -18.97 -1.91 -35.76
N ALA A 11 -17.69 -1.66 -35.99
CA ALA A 11 -16.67 -2.14 -35.07
C ALA A 11 -16.94 -1.44 -33.74
N SER A 12 -17.53 -2.16 -32.78
CA SER A 12 -17.71 -1.67 -31.42
C SER A 12 -16.31 -1.50 -30.81
N THR A 13 -15.77 -0.29 -30.93
CA THR A 13 -14.47 0.05 -30.36
C THR A 13 -14.63 0.18 -28.86
N ILE A 14 -13.88 -0.64 -28.12
CA ILE A 14 -13.81 -0.51 -26.66
C ILE A 14 -13.34 0.90 -26.33
N PRO A 15 -14.04 1.66 -25.48
CA PRO A 15 -13.62 2.99 -25.08
C PRO A 15 -12.20 2.95 -24.51
N VAL A 16 -11.35 3.88 -24.96
CA VAL A 16 -9.93 3.94 -24.54
C VAL A 16 -9.79 4.00 -23.01
N ASN A 17 -10.74 4.64 -22.31
CA ASN A 17 -10.75 4.72 -20.85
C ASN A 17 -10.96 3.36 -20.18
N ASP A 18 -11.77 2.49 -20.78
CA ASP A 18 -12.01 1.14 -20.26
C ASP A 18 -10.76 0.27 -20.43
N LEU A 19 -10.11 0.37 -21.59
CA LEU A 19 -8.83 -0.31 -21.82
C LEU A 19 -7.75 0.18 -20.84
N LYS A 20 -7.66 1.51 -20.62
CA LYS A 20 -6.74 2.09 -19.63
C LYS A 20 -7.01 1.57 -18.22
N LYS A 21 -8.29 1.47 -17.83
CA LYS A 21 -8.70 0.95 -16.52
C LYS A 21 -8.32 -0.53 -16.38
N TYR A 22 -8.60 -1.33 -17.40
CA TYR A 22 -8.26 -2.75 -17.43
C TYR A 22 -6.75 -2.99 -17.30
N ILE A 23 -5.92 -2.27 -18.06
CA ILE A 23 -4.46 -2.37 -17.98
C ILE A 23 -3.95 -2.03 -16.58
N LYS A 24 -4.48 -0.96 -15.95
CA LYS A 24 -4.13 -0.59 -14.58
C LYS A 24 -4.50 -1.68 -13.57
N GLN A 25 -5.68 -2.27 -13.70
CA GLN A 25 -6.12 -3.37 -12.84
C GLN A 25 -5.23 -4.60 -12.99
N LEU A 26 -4.87 -4.96 -14.24
CA LEU A 26 -3.98 -6.08 -14.51
C LEU A 26 -2.60 -5.87 -13.88
N LEU A 27 -2.04 -4.66 -13.99
CA LEU A 27 -0.76 -4.31 -13.38
C LEU A 27 -0.81 -4.45 -11.85
N LEU A 28 -1.84 -3.88 -11.21
CA LEU A 28 -2.03 -3.97 -9.76
C LEU A 28 -2.21 -5.43 -9.30
N PHE A 29 -2.97 -6.22 -10.05
CA PHE A 29 -3.16 -7.64 -9.75
C PHE A 29 -1.84 -8.43 -9.80
N LYS A 30 -1.03 -8.23 -10.85
CA LYS A 30 0.29 -8.86 -10.96
C LYS A 30 1.22 -8.42 -9.83
N TRP A 31 1.21 -7.13 -9.51
CA TRP A 31 2.04 -6.60 -8.43
C TRP A 31 1.60 -7.13 -7.05
N GLN A 32 0.30 -7.21 -6.79
CA GLN A 32 -0.23 -7.84 -5.58
C GLN A 32 0.20 -9.30 -5.48
N GLY A 33 0.16 -10.05 -6.59
CA GLY A 33 0.64 -11.42 -6.62
C GLY A 33 2.11 -11.53 -6.19
N GLN A 34 2.98 -10.70 -6.75
CA GLN A 34 4.40 -10.66 -6.35
C GLN A 34 4.58 -10.23 -4.89
N TRP A 35 3.84 -9.21 -4.45
CA TRP A 35 3.87 -8.72 -3.07
C TRP A 35 3.47 -9.78 -2.05
N THR A 36 2.44 -10.57 -2.39
CA THR A 36 1.94 -11.64 -1.52
C THR A 36 2.92 -12.82 -1.44
N LEU A 37 3.70 -13.07 -2.50
CA LEU A 37 4.71 -14.13 -2.53
C LEU A 37 5.99 -13.74 -1.76
N ASP A 38 6.27 -12.45 -1.59
CA ASP A 38 7.44 -11.94 -0.87
C ASP A 38 7.25 -12.04 0.66
N THR A 39 7.30 -13.27 1.18
CA THR A 39 7.06 -13.61 2.59
C THR A 39 8.18 -13.14 3.54
N GLY A 40 9.36 -12.80 3.03
CA GLY A 40 10.45 -12.22 3.81
C GLY A 40 10.25 -10.74 4.14
N ASN A 41 9.30 -10.10 3.47
CA ASN A 41 9.07 -8.67 3.59
C ASN A 41 8.17 -8.33 4.77
N LYS A 42 8.80 -7.82 5.83
CA LYS A 42 8.11 -7.45 7.05
C LYS A 42 7.07 -6.32 6.83
N LEU A 43 7.20 -5.50 5.78
CA LEU A 43 6.23 -4.45 5.41
C LEU A 43 4.84 -5.00 5.05
N HIS A 44 4.73 -6.28 4.68
CA HIS A 44 3.46 -6.91 4.37
C HIS A 44 2.47 -6.83 5.55
N THR A 45 2.98 -6.86 6.78
CA THR A 45 2.17 -6.69 8.01
C THR A 45 1.55 -5.29 8.13
N VAL A 46 2.22 -4.26 7.60
CA VAL A 46 1.75 -2.87 7.62
C VAL A 46 0.84 -2.60 6.43
N LYS A 47 1.13 -3.21 5.27
CA LYS A 47 0.37 -3.01 4.04
C LYS A 47 0.25 -4.32 3.28
N PRO A 48 -0.79 -5.12 3.54
CA PRO A 48 -1.00 -6.37 2.81
C PRO A 48 -1.51 -6.13 1.39
N VAL A 49 -2.22 -5.02 1.15
CA VAL A 49 -2.83 -4.68 -0.14
C VAL A 49 -2.03 -3.59 -0.86
N VAL A 50 -1.64 -3.86 -2.10
CA VAL A 50 -0.94 -2.95 -3.01
C VAL A 50 -1.93 -1.92 -3.53
N GLU A 51 -2.02 -0.82 -2.81
CA GLU A 51 -2.83 0.35 -3.14
C GLU A 51 -2.05 1.64 -2.88
N PHE A 52 -2.46 2.73 -3.51
CA PHE A 52 -1.87 4.04 -3.24
C PHE A 52 -2.17 4.47 -1.82
N TRP A 53 -1.14 4.90 -1.10
CA TRP A 53 -1.35 5.66 0.11
C TRP A 53 -1.84 7.07 -0.26
N PRO A 54 -2.81 7.64 0.48
CA PRO A 54 -3.11 9.05 0.35
C PRO A 54 -1.84 9.84 0.72
N SER A 55 -1.43 10.71 -0.19
CA SER A 55 -0.29 11.61 -0.04
C SER A 55 -0.75 12.96 0.49
N LEU A 56 0.09 13.57 1.32
CA LEU A 56 -0.14 14.94 1.79
C LEU A 56 0.50 15.94 0.83
N LYS A 57 -0.16 17.09 0.63
CA LYS A 57 0.38 18.18 -0.20
C LYS A 57 1.71 18.73 0.32
N ASN A 58 1.93 18.65 1.64
CA ASN A 58 3.16 19.08 2.28
C ASN A 58 4.14 17.90 2.38
N ARG A 59 5.27 18.00 1.67
CA ARG A 59 6.34 17.00 1.65
C ARG A 59 6.85 16.61 3.05
N LYS A 60 6.99 17.58 3.96
CA LYS A 60 7.45 17.34 5.34
C LYS A 60 6.44 16.48 6.09
N ALA A 61 5.15 16.80 5.97
CA ALA A 61 4.08 16.03 6.60
C ALA A 61 4.00 14.60 6.03
N ASP A 62 4.10 14.46 4.71
CA ASP A 62 4.08 13.15 4.04
C ASP A 62 5.26 12.25 4.45
N THR A 63 6.44 12.85 4.60
CA THR A 63 7.64 12.17 5.10
C THR A 63 7.45 11.68 6.54
N ILE A 64 6.89 12.53 7.41
CA ILE A 64 6.59 12.15 8.80
C ILE A 64 5.58 11.01 8.82
N LEU A 65 4.48 11.13 8.07
CA LEU A 65 3.43 10.12 8.00
C LEU A 65 3.96 8.76 7.50
N THR A 66 4.81 8.78 6.47
CA THR A 66 5.44 7.57 5.94
C THR A 66 6.33 6.89 6.98
N ARG A 67 7.15 7.65 7.71
CA ARG A 67 7.97 7.12 8.82
C ARG A 67 7.11 6.52 9.92
N LEU A 68 6.01 7.18 10.28
CA LEU A 68 5.09 6.67 11.29
C LEU A 68 4.43 5.35 10.87
N ARG A 69 3.97 5.26 9.60
CA ARG A 69 3.33 4.04 9.06
C ARG A 69 4.24 2.81 9.15
N VAL A 70 5.53 2.96 8.81
CA VAL A 70 6.50 1.85 8.87
C VAL A 70 7.12 1.65 10.26
N GLY A 71 6.69 2.43 11.26
CA GLY A 71 7.20 2.31 12.61
C GLY A 71 8.63 2.84 12.78
N HIS A 72 9.08 3.83 12.01
CA HIS A 72 10.36 4.53 12.22
C HIS A 72 10.21 5.64 13.27
N THR A 73 9.93 5.25 14.51
CA THR A 73 9.84 6.14 15.67
C THR A 73 11.01 5.91 16.60
N ARG A 74 11.27 6.87 17.51
CA ARG A 74 12.27 6.67 18.56
C ARG A 74 11.98 5.42 19.41
N PHE A 75 10.73 5.15 19.72
CA PHE A 75 10.36 4.01 20.57
C PHE A 75 10.75 2.66 19.94
N THR A 76 10.43 2.48 18.67
CA THR A 76 10.69 1.24 17.92
C THR A 76 12.14 1.13 17.45
N HIS A 77 12.84 2.22 17.18
CA HIS A 77 14.24 2.19 16.68
C HIS A 77 15.30 2.44 17.76
N ARG A 78 14.95 2.89 18.97
CA ARG A 78 15.93 3.17 20.04
C ARG A 78 16.84 1.99 20.31
N HIS A 79 16.29 0.79 20.39
CA HIS A 79 17.07 -0.41 20.68
C HIS A 79 18.12 -0.69 19.60
N LEU A 80 17.82 -0.40 18.34
CA LEU A 80 18.78 -0.53 17.23
C LEU A 80 19.86 0.55 17.27
N LEU A 81 19.47 1.78 17.59
CA LEU A 81 20.40 2.90 17.67
C LEU A 81 21.37 2.77 18.83
N LEU A 82 20.94 2.14 19.92
CA LEU A 82 21.73 1.95 21.15
C LEU A 82 22.32 0.54 21.28
N GLY A 83 22.01 -0.39 20.36
CA GLY A 83 22.38 -1.80 20.48
C GLY A 83 21.73 -2.52 21.67
N GLU A 84 20.64 -1.98 22.21
CA GLU A 84 19.89 -2.56 23.32
C GLU A 84 18.96 -3.69 22.84
N GLN A 85 18.45 -4.49 23.77
CA GLN A 85 17.43 -5.49 23.46
C GLN A 85 16.13 -4.83 22.97
N ALA A 86 15.50 -5.43 21.96
CA ALA A 86 14.22 -4.96 21.45
C ALA A 86 13.15 -4.93 22.55
N PRO A 87 12.40 -3.83 22.71
CA PRO A 87 11.38 -3.73 23.75
C PRO A 87 10.25 -4.72 23.46
N MET A 88 9.80 -5.46 24.48
CA MET A 88 8.62 -6.32 24.35
C MET A 88 7.34 -5.50 24.55
N CYS A 89 6.33 -5.72 23.71
CA CYS A 89 5.02 -5.10 23.90
C CYS A 89 4.32 -5.76 25.10
N SER A 90 3.95 -5.00 26.13
CA SER A 90 3.27 -5.51 27.33
C SER A 90 1.85 -6.05 27.07
N GLN A 91 1.23 -5.65 25.96
CA GLN A 91 -0.12 -6.06 25.57
C GLN A 91 -0.11 -7.28 24.64
N CYS A 92 0.86 -7.31 23.73
CA CYS A 92 0.93 -8.29 22.66
C CYS A 92 1.95 -9.41 22.99
N TYR A 93 2.81 -9.21 24.01
CA TYR A 93 3.93 -10.08 24.40
C TYR A 93 4.88 -10.48 23.26
N VAL A 94 4.88 -9.71 22.18
CA VAL A 94 5.79 -9.86 21.03
C VAL A 94 6.87 -8.78 21.12
N TYR A 95 8.10 -9.14 20.76
CA TYR A 95 9.19 -8.18 20.60
C TYR A 95 8.80 -7.13 19.54
N ALA A 96 8.78 -5.86 19.92
CA ALA A 96 8.58 -4.75 19.01
C ALA A 96 9.84 -4.55 18.18
N LEU A 97 10.09 -5.50 17.27
CA LEU A 97 11.30 -5.49 16.46
C LEU A 97 11.27 -4.28 15.52
N TYR A 98 10.15 -3.95 14.91
CA TYR A 98 10.03 -2.77 14.03
C TYR A 98 8.58 -2.24 13.93
N TYR A 99 7.62 -2.87 14.62
CA TYR A 99 6.20 -2.61 14.47
C TYR A 99 5.64 -1.98 15.75
N VAL A 100 4.97 -0.84 15.59
CA VAL A 100 3.90 -0.44 16.50
C VAL A 100 2.89 -1.60 16.44
N CYS A 101 2.59 -2.26 17.56
CA CYS A 101 1.62 -3.38 17.58
C CYS A 101 0.40 -2.96 16.74
N SER A 102 0.12 -3.67 15.63
CA SER A 102 -0.84 -3.22 14.60
C SER A 102 -2.23 -2.92 15.18
N SER A 103 -2.56 -3.53 16.33
CA SER A 103 -3.75 -3.28 17.15
C SER A 103 -3.81 -1.89 17.82
N HIS A 104 -2.70 -1.14 17.88
CA HIS A 104 -2.58 0.14 18.58
C HIS A 104 -2.28 1.35 17.68
N LEU A 105 -1.99 1.15 16.39
CA LEU A 105 -1.83 2.25 15.44
C LEU A 105 -3.11 3.11 15.31
N ILE A 106 -4.29 2.50 15.54
CA ILE A 106 -5.59 3.20 15.54
C ILE A 106 -5.86 3.94 16.87
N ARG A 107 -5.28 3.50 17.99
CA ARG A 107 -5.52 4.12 19.31
C ARG A 107 -4.52 5.20 19.69
N LEU A 108 -3.31 5.20 19.13
CA LEU A 108 -2.29 6.23 19.38
C LEU A 108 -2.41 7.47 18.48
N PHE A 109 -3.21 7.41 17.41
CA PHE A 109 -3.48 8.52 16.50
C PHE A 109 -4.98 8.84 16.42
N LYS A 110 -5.66 8.92 17.57
CA LYS A 110 -6.86 9.76 17.67
C LYS A 110 -6.41 11.22 17.69
N PHE A 111 -6.32 11.82 16.51
CA PHE A 111 -6.57 13.23 16.27
C PHE A 111 -7.72 13.32 15.26
#